data_AF-A0AAE0B0K3-F1
#
_entry.id   AF-A0AAE0B0K3-F1
#
_cell.length_a   1.000
_cell.length_b   1.000
_cell.length_c   1.000
_cell.angle_alpha   90.00
_cell.angle_beta   90.00
_cell.angle_gamma   90.00
#
_symmetry.space_group_name_H-M   'P 1'
#
loop_
_entity.id
_entity.type
_entity.pdbx_description
1 polymer ?
#
loop_
_entity_poly.entity_id
_entity_poly.type
_entity_poly.pdbx_seq_one_letter_code
_entity_poly.pdbx_strand_id
1 'polypeptide(L)'
;MSKEIGKFLGEVVDIDVGASRDCLGKYLRVRVVISISKPLKRFLQVDLTGSRKETILVLKYEKLTDHCHAYGMLGHMFRSRQSKVQT
;
A
#
# COMPACT_ATOMS: atom_id res chain seq x y z
N MET A 1 -3.11 -16.73 -4.82
CA MET A 1 -3.40 -15.77 -3.73
C MET A 1 -2.35 -14.67 -3.58
N SER A 2 -1.17 -14.89 -2.97
CA SER A 2 -0.25 -13.78 -2.62
C SER A 2 0.18 -12.89 -3.80
N LYS A 3 0.45 -13.51 -4.95
CA LYS A 3 0.81 -12.80 -6.19
C LYS A 3 -0.36 -12.00 -6.76
N GLU A 4 -1.59 -12.49 -6.62
CA GLU A 4 -2.80 -11.81 -7.13
C GLU A 4 -3.14 -10.60 -6.28
N ILE A 5 -3.03 -10.74 -4.95
CA ILE A 5 -3.18 -9.62 -4.01
C ILE A 5 -2.19 -8.50 -4.36
N GLY A 6 -0.92 -8.86 -4.59
CA GLY A 6 0.11 -7.90 -5.00
C GLY A 6 -0.21 -7.18 -6.31
N LYS A 7 -0.79 -7.88 -7.30
CA LYS A 7 -1.18 -7.29 -8.61
C LYS A 7 -2.24 -6.20 -8.48
N PHE A 8 -3.11 -6.23 -7.47
CA PHE A 8 -4.07 -5.14 -7.22
C PHE A 8 -3.42 -3.85 -6.69
N LEU A 9 -2.19 -3.96 -6.17
CA LEU A 9 -1.40 -2.84 -5.68
C LEU A 9 -0.49 -2.28 -6.77
N GLY A 10 0.15 -3.15 -7.55
CA GLY A 10 1.06 -2.77 -8.62
C GLY A 10 1.78 -3.97 -9.24
N GLU A 11 2.91 -3.72 -9.89
CA GLU A 11 3.72 -4.80 -10.44
C GLU A 11 4.47 -5.52 -9.32
N VAL A 12 4.27 -6.83 -9.20
CA VAL A 12 4.89 -7.64 -8.13
C VAL A 12 6.32 -7.99 -8.49
N VAL A 13 7.26 -7.50 -7.68
CA VAL A 13 8.70 -7.80 -7.81
C VAL A 13 9.06 -9.05 -7.04
N ASP A 14 8.54 -9.16 -5.82
CA ASP A 14 8.95 -10.20 -4.87
C ASP A 14 7.84 -10.47 -3.84
N ILE A 15 7.78 -11.70 -3.35
CA ILE A 15 6.84 -12.13 -2.31
C ILE A 15 7.65 -12.85 -1.25
N ASP A 16 7.63 -12.33 -0.03
CA ASP A 16 8.27 -13.01 1.09
C ASP A 16 7.38 -14.17 1.54
N VAL A 17 7.78 -15.38 1.15
CA VAL A 17 7.05 -16.62 1.42
C VAL A 17 7.50 -17.27 2.74
N GLY A 18 8.47 -16.67 3.44
CA GLY A 18 9.09 -17.26 4.63
C GLY A 18 9.78 -18.60 4.37
N ALA A 19 10.43 -19.14 5.42
CA ALA A 19 11.16 -20.42 5.35
C ALA A 19 10.25 -21.63 5.09
N SER A 20 8.97 -21.54 5.48
CA SER A 20 7.98 -22.60 5.33
C SER A 20 7.39 -22.70 3.92
N ARG A 21 7.65 -21.74 3.01
CA ARG A 21 7.04 -21.62 1.66
C ARG A 21 5.51 -21.55 1.63
N ASP A 22 4.87 -21.65 2.78
CA ASP A 22 3.48 -21.35 2.99
C ASP A 22 3.40 -19.94 3.59
N CYS A 23 2.74 -19.01 2.88
CA CYS A 23 2.42 -17.66 3.34
C CYS A 23 1.42 -17.65 4.53
N LEU A 24 1.44 -18.67 5.39
CA LEU A 24 0.60 -18.91 6.56
C LEU A 24 0.99 -18.05 7.78
N GLY A 25 1.76 -16.98 7.57
CA GLY A 25 2.05 -16.00 8.62
C GLY A 25 0.83 -15.12 8.92
N LYS A 26 0.86 -14.40 10.05
CA LYS A 26 -0.18 -13.41 10.41
C LYS A 26 -0.29 -12.24 9.41
N TYR A 27 0.67 -12.11 8.50
CA TYR A 27 0.74 -11.05 7.50
C TYR A 27 1.45 -11.56 6.24
N LEU A 28 1.10 -10.96 5.10
CA LEU A 28 1.76 -11.18 3.82
C LEU A 28 2.65 -9.98 3.49
N ARG A 29 3.92 -10.22 3.18
CA ARG A 29 4.85 -9.19 2.71
C ARG A 29 5.07 -9.33 1.21
N VAL A 30 4.75 -8.27 0.48
CA VAL A 30 4.91 -8.21 -0.98
C VAL A 30 5.69 -6.95 -1.33
N ARG A 31 6.68 -7.11 -2.20
CA ARG A 31 7.40 -6.00 -2.81
C ARG A 31 6.76 -5.69 -4.16
N VAL A 32 6.26 -4.47 -4.31
CA VAL A 32 5.57 -4.03 -5.51
C VAL A 32 6.17 -2.73 -6.04
N VAL A 33 6.19 -2.56 -7.36
CA VAL A 33 6.38 -1.26 -8.01
C VAL A 33 5.04 -0.57 -8.10
N ILE A 34 4.97 0.64 -7.55
CA ILE A 34 3.76 1.47 -7.52
C ILE A 34 4.08 2.90 -7.94
N SER A 35 3.13 3.54 -8.61
CA SER A 35 3.27 4.95 -9.01
C SER A 35 3.10 5.88 -7.81
N ILE A 36 4.16 6.60 -7.45
CA ILE A 36 4.17 7.55 -6.31
C ILE A 36 3.44 8.87 -6.59
N SER A 37 3.02 9.10 -7.84
CA SER A 37 2.20 10.26 -8.23
C SER A 37 0.77 10.21 -7.70
N LYS A 38 0.35 9.07 -7.16
CA LYS A 38 -0.97 8.86 -6.56
C LYS A 38 -0.82 8.56 -5.07
N PRO A 39 -1.82 8.90 -4.24
CA PRO A 39 -1.84 8.48 -2.84
C PRO A 39 -1.72 6.96 -2.69
N LEU A 40 -0.94 6.56 -1.70
CA LEU A 40 -0.79 5.17 -1.29
C LEU A 40 -2.11 4.65 -0.70
N LYS A 41 -2.53 3.46 -1.15
CA LYS A 41 -3.74 2.80 -0.68
C LYS A 41 -3.54 2.34 0.76
N ARG A 42 -4.47 2.64 1.67
CA ARG A 42 -4.43 2.17 3.07
C ARG A 42 -5.14 0.85 3.27
N PHE A 43 -6.14 0.59 2.45
CA PHE A 43 -6.99 -0.59 2.51
C PHE A 43 -7.14 -1.17 1.10
N LEU A 44 -7.30 -2.49 1.05
CA LEU A 44 -7.60 -3.21 -0.18
C LEU A 44 -8.77 -4.16 0.09
N GLN A 45 -9.89 -3.95 -0.60
CA GLN A 45 -11.02 -4.88 -0.60
C GLN A 45 -10.82 -5.92 -1.69
N VAL A 46 -10.83 -7.20 -1.31
CA VAL A 46 -10.67 -8.34 -2.23
C VAL A 46 -11.57 -9.49 -1.80
N ASP A 47 -12.18 -10.17 -2.78
CA ASP A 47 -12.79 -11.49 -2.55
C ASP A 47 -11.71 -12.57 -2.72
N LEU A 48 -11.23 -13.09 -1.59
CA LEU A 48 -10.20 -14.14 -1.56
C LEU A 48 -10.77 -15.54 -1.77
N THR A 49 -12.08 -15.71 -1.65
CA THR A 49 -12.74 -17.02 -1.57
C THR A 49 -13.63 -17.32 -2.76
N GLY A 50 -13.86 -16.35 -3.64
CA GLY A 50 -14.83 -16.45 -4.74
C GLY A 50 -16.28 -16.52 -4.24
N SER A 51 -16.52 -16.28 -2.95
CA SER A 51 -17.83 -16.39 -2.30
C SER A 51 -18.60 -15.06 -2.26
N ARG A 52 -18.10 -14.03 -2.98
CA ARG A 52 -18.54 -12.63 -2.92
C ARG A 52 -18.41 -11.98 -1.53
N LYS A 53 -17.75 -12.65 -0.58
CA LYS A 53 -17.41 -12.06 0.71
C LYS A 53 -16.13 -11.26 0.57
N GLU A 54 -16.28 -9.95 0.45
CA GLU A 54 -15.15 -9.03 0.44
C GLU A 54 -14.43 -9.04 1.79
N THR A 55 -13.12 -9.22 1.73
CA THR A 55 -12.23 -9.08 2.88
C THR A 55 -11.48 -7.77 2.74
N ILE A 56 -11.47 -6.97 3.82
CA ILE A 56 -10.67 -5.74 3.89
C ILE A 56 -9.28 -6.11 4.40
N LEU A 57 -8.27 -5.91 3.56
CA LEU A 57 -6.87 -6.01 3.92
C LEU A 57 -6.33 -4.64 4.33
N VAL A 58 -5.74 -4.55 5.52
CA VAL A 58 -5.04 -3.34 5.98
C VAL A 58 -3.62 -3.37 5.45
N LEU A 59 -3.23 -2.33 4.72
CA LEU A 59 -1.92 -2.23 4.10
C LEU A 59 -0.96 -1.47 5.02
N LYS A 60 0.20 -2.08 5.28
CA LYS A 60 1.31 -1.44 5.99
C LYS A 60 2.50 -1.32 5.05
N TYR A 61 2.92 -0.11 4.77
CA TYR A 61 4.11 0.15 3.99
C TYR A 61 5.33 0.21 4.90
N GLU A 62 6.41 -0.44 4.48
CA GLU A 62 7.69 -0.43 5.17
C GLU A 62 8.70 0.41 4.37
N LYS A 63 9.64 1.07 5.07
CA LYS A 63 10.76 1.83 4.48
C LYS A 63 10.36 3.00 3.56
N LEU A 64 9.24 3.67 3.84
CA LEU A 64 8.85 4.91 3.14
C LEU A 64 9.58 6.12 3.72
N THR A 65 10.30 6.86 2.87
CA THR A 65 10.83 8.19 3.17
C THR A 65 9.78 9.27 2.86
N ASP A 66 9.71 10.32 3.68
CA ASP A 66 8.85 11.51 3.46
C ASP A 66 7.37 11.23 3.12
N HIS A 67 6.71 10.35 3.89
CA HIS A 67 5.29 10.04 3.71
C HIS A 67 4.38 11.02 4.48
N CYS A 68 3.40 11.63 3.81
CA CYS A 68 2.40 12.46 4.46
C CYS A 68 1.20 11.61 4.91
N HIS A 69 1.02 11.44 6.22
CA HIS A 69 -0.10 10.66 6.76
C HIS A 69 -1.48 11.30 6.51
N ALA A 70 -1.56 12.62 6.28
CA ALA A 70 -2.83 13.26 5.93
C ALA A 70 -3.27 12.90 4.51
N TYR A 71 -2.39 13.10 3.53
CA TYR A 71 -2.71 12.96 2.10
C TYR A 71 -2.33 11.59 1.49
N GLY A 72 -1.59 10.75 2.21
CA GLY A 72 -1.11 9.46 1.72
C GLY A 72 -0.07 9.54 0.60
N MET A 73 0.54 10.71 0.37
CA MET A 73 1.51 10.93 -0.71
C MET A 73 2.95 10.93 -0.20
N LEU A 74 3.88 10.47 -1.04
CA LEU A 74 5.32 10.54 -0.78
C LEU A 74 5.90 11.85 -1.32
N GLY A 75 6.86 12.45 -0.60
CA GLY A 75 7.50 13.70 -1.00
C GLY A 75 6.62 14.95 -0.86
N HIS A 76 5.41 14.80 -0.30
CA HIS A 76 4.57 15.94 0.05
C HIS A 76 5.08 16.55 1.35
N MET A 77 6.13 17.37 1.25
CA MET A 77 6.43 18.31 2.33
C MET A 77 5.21 19.20 2.49
N PHE A 78 4.62 19.21 3.69
CA PHE A 78 3.60 20.18 4.06
C PHE A 78 4.23 21.57 3.96
N ARG A 79 4.23 22.15 2.76
CA ARG A 79 4.38 23.60 2.60
C ARG A 79 3.10 24.16 3.19
N SER A 80 3.17 24.59 4.45
CA SER A 80 2.17 25.49 5.00
C SER A 80 1.95 26.56 3.94
N ARG A 81 0.72 26.66 3.43
CA ARG A 81 0.35 27.79 2.59
C ARG A 81 0.56 29.02 3.47
N GLN A 82 1.66 29.74 3.28
CA GLN A 82 1.66 31.16 3.60
C GLN A 82 0.67 31.73 2.59
N SER A 83 -0.59 31.84 2.98
CA SER A 83 -1.48 32.81 2.36
C SER A 83 -0.77 34.14 2.51
N LYS A 84 -0.09 34.58 1.45
CA LYS A 84 0.25 35.99 1.31
C LYS A 84 -1.09 36.71 1.31
N VAL A 85 -1.46 37.23 2.47
CA VAL A 85 -2.43 38.32 2.53
C VAL A 85 -1.74 39.45 1.79
N GLN A 86 -2.19 39.67 0.57
CA GLN A 86 -1.83 40.83 -0.22
C GLN A 86 -3.14 41.50 -0.58
N THR A 87 -3.59 42.39 0.30
CA THR A 87 -3.83 43.83 0.07
C THR A 87 -4.40 44.41 1.37
#